data_AF-A0A154PQU5-F1
#
_entry.id   AF-A0A154PQU5-F1
#
_cell.length_a   1.000
_cell.length_b   1.000
_cell.length_c   1.000
_cell.angle_alpha   90.00
_cell.angle_beta   90.00
_cell.angle_gamma   90.00
#
_symmetry.space_group_name_H-M   'P 1'
#
loop_
_entity.id
_entity.type
_entity.pdbx_description
1 polymer ?
#
loop_
_entity_poly.entity_id
_entity_poly.type
_entity_poly.pdbx_seq_one_letter_code
_entity_poly.pdbx_strand_id
1 'polypeptide(L)' 'MHPPYSPDLAPADYFLFPKLKLVMKGTRFEDEEAIKRKVTTMLKSNSVEDFSRCFRRLYERHQECIDRGGNYVEH' A
#
# COMPACT_ATOMS: atom_id res chain seq x y z
N MET A 1 -9.42 11.85 10.95
CA MET A 1 -10.62 10.99 10.88
C MET A 1 -10.50 10.17 9.60
N HIS A 2 -10.45 8.83 9.67
CA HIS A 2 -10.38 8.00 8.47
C HIS A 2 -11.81 7.68 8.02
N PRO A 3 -12.25 8.10 6.82
CA PRO A 3 -13.58 7.77 6.35
C PRO A 3 -13.76 6.24 6.23
N PRO A 4 -14.95 5.71 6.56
CA PRO A 4 -15.23 4.29 6.36
C PRO A 4 -15.16 3.95 4.86
N TYR A 5 -14.67 2.74 4.54
CA TYR A 5 -14.54 2.22 3.16
C TYR A 5 -13.65 3.04 2.20
N SER A 6 -12.58 3.68 2.69
CA SER A 6 -11.62 4.40 1.84
C SER A 6 -10.25 3.69 1.76
N PRO A 7 -10.16 2.53 1.08
CA PRO A 7 -8.87 1.87 0.83
C PRO A 7 -7.92 2.78 0.03
N ASP A 8 -8.48 3.73 -0.73
CA ASP A 8 -7.75 4.77 -1.45
C ASP A 8 -6.95 5.72 -0.56
N LEU A 9 -7.32 5.86 0.71
CA LEU A 9 -6.65 6.73 1.68
C LEU A 9 -5.76 5.94 2.65
N ALA A 10 -5.70 4.62 2.50
CA ALA A 10 -4.85 3.77 3.33
C ALA A 10 -3.57 3.39 2.57
N PRO A 11 -2.38 3.84 3.00
CA PRO A 11 -1.11 3.49 2.34
C PRO A 11 -0.82 1.98 2.36
N ALA A 12 -1.44 1.23 3.27
CA ALA A 12 -1.38 -0.23 3.25
C ALA A 12 -2.08 -0.79 1.99
N ASP A 13 -3.32 -0.34 1.72
CA ASP A 13 -4.19 -0.82 0.65
C ASP A 13 -3.73 -0.42 -0.75
N TYR A 14 -3.37 0.84 -0.99
CA TYR A 14 -3.00 1.28 -2.35
C TYR A 14 -1.51 1.08 -2.69
N PHE A 15 -0.65 0.79 -1.72
CA PHE A 15 0.80 0.70 -1.95
C PHE A 15 1.43 -0.60 -1.43
N LEU A 16 1.28 -0.93 -0.15
CA LEU A 16 1.99 -2.08 0.43
C LEU A 16 1.45 -3.41 -0.09
N PHE A 17 0.12 -3.60 -0.07
CA PHE A 17 -0.50 -4.85 -0.52
C PHE A 17 -0.31 -5.12 -2.02
N PRO A 18 -0.41 -4.14 -2.94
CA PRO A 18 -0.10 -4.36 -4.36
C PRO A 18 1.33 -4.83 -4.59
N LYS A 19 2.31 -4.23 -3.92
CA LYS A 19 3.72 -4.64 -4.00
C LYS A 19 3.94 -6.05 -3.47
N LEU A 20 3.32 -6.35 -2.33
CA LEU A 20 3.42 -7.68 -1.74
C LEU A 20 2.78 -8.73 -2.64
N LYS A 21 1.58 -8.46 -3.15
CA LYS A 21 0.89 -9.34 -4.11
C LYS A 21 1.72 -9.58 -5.35
N LEU A 22 2.38 -8.56 -5.90
CA LEU A 22 3.24 -8.70 -7.07
C LEU A 22 4.41 -9.66 -6.82
N VAL A 23 5.09 -9.50 -5.68
CA VAL A 23 6.28 -10.30 -5.34
C VAL A 23 5.93 -11.73 -4.91
N MET A 24 4.74 -11.93 -4.36
CA MET A 24 4.24 -13.25 -4.01
C MET A 24 3.54 -13.96 -5.17
N LYS A 25 3.22 -13.24 -6.26
CA LYS A 25 2.50 -13.79 -7.41
C LYS A 25 3.27 -14.97 -8.01
N GLY A 26 2.58 -16.08 -8.21
CA GLY A 26 3.16 -17.28 -8.82
C GLY A 26 4.16 -18.05 -7.95
N THR A 27 4.42 -17.60 -6.71
CA THR A 27 5.27 -18.33 -5.77
C THR A 27 4.40 -19.23 -4.88
N ARG A 28 4.66 -20.53 -4.89
CA ARG A 28 4.07 -21.47 -3.92
C ARG A 28 4.96 -21.50 -2.69
N PHE A 29 4.40 -21.18 -1.54
CA PHE A 29 5.09 -21.28 -0.25
C PHE A 29 4.71 -22.59 0.40
N GLU A 30 5.69 -23.29 0.97
CA GLU A 30 5.49 -24.59 1.63
C GLU A 30 4.88 -24.40 3.03
N ASP A 31 5.27 -23.32 3.72
CA ASP A 31 4.87 -23.05 5.11
C ASP A 31 4.69 -21.55 5.40
N GLU A 32 3.98 -21.26 6.50
CA GLU A 32 3.77 -19.89 6.99
C GLU A 32 5.10 -19.16 7.25
N GLU A 33 6.12 -19.84 7.74
CA GLU A 33 7.43 -19.23 8.01
C GLU A 33 8.13 -18.76 6.73
N ALA A 34 7.95 -19.46 5.61
CA ALA A 34 8.46 -19.04 4.32
C ALA A 34 7.78 -17.74 3.86
N ILE A 35 6.47 -17.63 4.08
CA ILE A 35 5.68 -16.42 3.81
C ILE A 35 6.17 -15.26 4.67
N LYS A 36 6.25 -15.45 5.99
CA LYS A 36 6.70 -14.42 6.95
C LYS A 36 8.11 -13.90 6.61
N ARG A 37 9.03 -14.79 6.27
CA ARG A 37 10.39 -14.42 5.84
C ARG A 37 10.37 -13.60 4.55
N LYS A 38 9.62 -14.03 3.54
CA LYS A 38 9.52 -13.31 2.25
C LYS A 38 8.92 -11.92 2.43
N VAL A 39 7.82 -11.80 3.19
CA VAL A 39 7.17 -10.52 3.53
C VAL A 39 8.16 -9.61 4.25
N THR A 40 8.87 -10.13 5.25
CA THR A 40 9.84 -9.35 6.04
C THR A 40 11.00 -8.84 5.18
N THR A 41 11.56 -9.69 4.31
CA THR A 41 12.63 -9.30 3.38
C THR A 41 12.14 -8.23 2.41
N MET A 42 10.92 -8.35 1.89
CA MET A 42 10.31 -7.32 1.06
C MET A 42 10.18 -5.99 1.79
N LEU A 43 9.62 -6.02 3.00
CA LEU A 43 9.48 -4.83 3.85
C LEU A 43 10.82 -4.14 4.08
N LYS A 44 11.88 -4.90 4.40
CA LYS A 44 13.25 -4.39 4.58
C LYS A 44 13.88 -3.87 3.30
N SER A 45 13.48 -4.39 2.14
CA SER A 45 13.97 -3.96 0.83
C SER A 45 13.33 -2.66 0.33
N ASN A 46 12.21 -2.21 0.94
CA ASN A 46 11.63 -0.92 0.58
C ASN A 46 12.56 0.20 1.05
N SER A 47 13.01 1.01 0.10
CA SER A 47 13.86 2.17 0.40
C SER A 47 13.07 3.25 1.14
N VAL A 48 13.77 4.09 1.89
CA VAL A 48 13.18 5.27 2.54
C VAL A 48 12.44 6.16 1.53
N GLU A 49 13.02 6.34 0.34
CA GLU A 49 12.41 7.13 -0.75
C GLU A 49 11.03 6.60 -1.18
N ASP A 50 10.86 5.28 -1.16
CA ASP A 50 9.63 4.62 -1.57
C ASP A 50 8.52 4.87 -0.55
N PHE A 51 8.82 4.84 0.75
CA PHE A 51 7.91 5.30 1.80
C PHE A 51 7.64 6.80 1.70
N SER A 52 8.65 7.64 1.48
CA SER A 52 8.47 9.09 1.31
C SER A 52 7.54 9.42 0.15
N ARG A 53 7.69 8.72 -0.98
CA ARG A 53 6.80 8.86 -2.14
C ARG A 53 5.37 8.46 -1.80
N CYS A 54 5.17 7.42 -0.99
CA CYS A 54 3.84 7.00 -0.55
C CYS A 54 3.18 8.01 0.36
N PHE A 55 3.90 8.55 1.34
CA PHE A 55 3.35 9.62 2.17
C PHE A 55 3.02 10.85 1.35
N ARG A 56 3.86 11.23 0.37
CA ARG A 56 3.51 12.32 -0.55
C ARG A 56 2.23 12.02 -1.34
N ARG A 57 2.12 10.81 -1.89
CA ARG A 57 0.91 10.37 -2.61
C ARG A 57 -0.32 10.37 -1.71
N LEU A 58 -0.17 10.05 -0.43
CA LEU A 58 -1.23 10.11 0.56
C LEU A 58 -1.76 11.55 0.70
N TYR A 59 -0.87 12.55 0.80
CA TYR A 59 -1.28 13.96 0.84
C TYR A 59 -2.01 14.38 -0.44
N GLU A 60 -1.51 13.98 -1.61
CA GLU A 60 -2.16 14.26 -2.90
C GLU A 60 -3.57 13.63 -2.98
N ARG A 61 -3.72 12.37 -2.55
CA ARG A 61 -5.02 11.69 -2.52
C ARG A 61 -5.98 12.31 -1.52
N HIS A 62 -5.50 12.76 -0.36
CA HIS A 62 -6.33 13.50 0.58
C HIS A 62 -6.82 14.83 -0.02
N GLN A 63 -5.95 15.55 -0.73
CA GLN A 63 -6.32 16.81 -1.38
C GLN A 63 -7.34 16.57 -2.51
N GLU A 64 -7.16 15.53 -3.32
CA GLU A 64 -8.13 15.15 -4.36
C GLU A 64 -9.47 14.73 -3.75
N CYS A 65 -9.47 13.98 -2.64
CA CYS A 65 -10.70 13.63 -1.94
C CYS A 65 -11.48 14.87 -1.49
N ILE A 66 -10.78 15.91 -1.01
CA ILE A 66 -11.38 17.19 -0.63
C ILE A 66 -11.97 17.90 -1.85
N ASP A 67 -11.21 17.99 -2.94
CA ASP A 67 -11.64 18.65 -4.19
C ASP A 67 -12.89 17.98 -4.80
N ARG A 68 -12.95 16.65 -4.74
CA ARG A 68 -14.10 15.86 -5.21
C ARG A 68 -15.27 15.81 -4.23
N GLY A 69 -15.27 16.60 -3.16
CA GLY A 69 -16.35 16.65 -2.18
C GLY A 69 -16.53 15.35 -1.38
N GLY A 70 -15.46 14.60 -1.15
CA GLY A 70 -15.47 13.32 -0.41
C GLY A 70 -15.74 12.08 -1.26
N ASN A 71 -15.76 12.20 -2.60
CA ASN A 71 -15.86 11.04 -3.49
C ASN A 71 -14.54 10.24 -3.55
N TYR A 72 -14.63 9.02 -4.09
CA TYR A 72 -13.49 8.16 -4.32
C TYR A 72 -12.46 8.81 -5.25
N VAL A 73 -11.21 8.61 -4.88
CA VAL A 73 -10.01 9.08 -5.59
C VAL A 73 -9.61 7.92 -6.51
N GLU A 74 -9.70 8.10 -7.83
CA GLU A 74 -9.35 7.03 -8.77
C GLU A 74 -7.82 6.79 -8.80
N HIS A 75 -7.38 5.68 -9.41
CA HIS A 75 -5.97 5.27 -9.42
C HIS A 75 -5.25 5.67 -10.72
#